data_AF-A0A1C6D945-F1
#
_entry.id   AF-A0A1C6D945-F1
#
_cell.length_a   1.000
_cell.length_b   1.000
_cell.length_c   1.000
_cell.angle_alpha   90.00
_cell.angle_beta   90.00
_cell.angle_gamma   90.00
#
_symmetry.space_group_name_H-M   'P 1'
#
loop_
_entity.id
_entity.type
_entity.pdbx_description
1 polymer ?
#
loop_
_entity_poly.entity_id
_entity_poly.type
_entity_poly.pdbx_seq_one_letter_code
_entity_poly.pdbx_strand_id
1 'polypeptide(L)'
;MAKPKKPNGNIGGTLGFVAGIVGAVTPLAVELIDRIPKKEELAPSEELIFMPELCSKKFPLKLDEAKELLDSRGLKALPIEVRFRDACVKYKDCFELQVVGSDRKPNSKLKPGDTVIVQYVTQEVIDESRRIFEETEQQKAALKQERAIKRAEQVERAKAVAGDTAAKARAGVEKIVHRDVKKKKELGKENSHEQE
;
A
#
# COMPACT_ATOMS: atom_id res chain seq x y z
N MET A 1 32.41 -27.20 -16.51
CA MET A 1 32.36 -25.79 -16.97
C MET A 1 31.84 -25.78 -18.42
N ALA A 2 31.30 -24.67 -18.94
CA ALA A 2 30.58 -24.67 -20.23
C ALA A 2 30.56 -23.31 -20.96
N LYS A 3 30.21 -23.33 -22.27
CA LYS A 3 30.01 -22.19 -23.22
C LYS A 3 31.33 -21.51 -23.66
N PRO A 4 31.38 -20.72 -24.77
CA PRO A 4 30.34 -20.21 -25.69
C PRO A 4 30.18 -21.06 -26.99
N LYS A 5 29.57 -20.67 -28.15
CA LYS A 5 29.08 -19.34 -28.61
C LYS A 5 27.76 -19.35 -29.45
N LYS A 6 27.81 -19.30 -30.79
CA LYS A 6 26.68 -19.06 -31.73
C LYS A 6 27.02 -19.52 -33.18
N PRO A 7 26.07 -20.09 -33.97
CA PRO A 7 26.27 -20.52 -35.37
C PRO A 7 25.79 -19.52 -36.44
N ASN A 8 26.06 -19.84 -37.71
CA ASN A 8 25.73 -19.12 -38.95
C ASN A 8 25.54 -20.15 -40.10
N GLY A 9 24.83 -19.83 -41.20
CA GLY A 9 24.83 -20.69 -42.41
C GLY A 9 23.50 -20.78 -43.19
N ASN A 10 23.61 -20.89 -44.52
CA ASN A 10 22.51 -20.81 -45.49
C ASN A 10 21.67 -22.10 -45.66
N ILE A 11 20.50 -21.92 -46.26
CA ILE A 11 19.66 -22.98 -46.86
C ILE A 11 20.27 -23.42 -48.20
N GLY A 12 20.34 -24.73 -48.45
CA GLY A 12 20.66 -25.31 -49.77
C GLY A 12 21.00 -26.80 -49.71
N GLY A 13 20.60 -27.57 -50.73
CA GLY A 13 20.93 -29.00 -50.86
C GLY A 13 19.72 -29.93 -50.90
N THR A 14 19.03 -30.02 -52.04
CA THR A 14 17.95 -30.98 -52.27
C THR A 14 18.48 -32.35 -52.69
N LEU A 15 18.06 -33.38 -51.93
CA LEU A 15 17.77 -34.77 -52.35
C LEU A 15 18.76 -35.46 -53.32
N GLY A 16 19.56 -36.41 -52.80
CA GLY A 16 20.48 -37.23 -53.59
C GLY A 16 20.32 -38.75 -53.40
N PHE A 17 19.81 -39.41 -54.44
CA PHE A 17 19.88 -40.85 -54.74
C PHE A 17 19.18 -41.90 -53.86
N VAL A 18 19.07 -43.10 -54.44
CA VAL A 18 18.18 -44.20 -54.08
C VAL A 18 18.98 -45.49 -53.88
N ALA A 19 18.61 -46.29 -52.87
CA ALA A 19 18.87 -47.72 -52.82
C ALA A 19 17.77 -48.42 -52.01
N GLY A 20 17.08 -49.40 -52.60
CA GLY A 20 16.07 -50.20 -51.90
C GLY A 20 16.63 -51.56 -51.48
N ILE A 21 16.16 -52.09 -50.35
CA ILE A 21 16.34 -53.49 -49.97
C ILE A 21 14.99 -54.02 -49.46
N VAL A 22 14.48 -55.09 -50.07
CA VAL A 22 13.27 -55.78 -49.59
C VAL A 22 13.70 -56.79 -48.53
N GLY A 23 13.23 -56.60 -47.30
CA GLY A 23 13.37 -57.56 -46.20
C GLY A 23 12.03 -58.24 -45.90
N ALA A 24 12.05 -59.57 -45.74
CA ALA A 24 10.82 -60.37 -45.60
C ALA A 24 10.14 -60.22 -44.23
N VAL A 25 8.83 -60.49 -44.20
CA VAL A 25 8.02 -60.51 -42.98
C VAL A 25 8.26 -61.83 -42.22
N THR A 26 8.64 -61.74 -40.94
CA THR A 26 8.60 -62.87 -39.99
C THR A 26 7.73 -62.53 -38.78
N PRO A 27 6.55 -63.16 -38.65
CA PRO A 27 5.78 -63.12 -37.40
C PRO A 27 6.34 -64.18 -36.45
N LEU A 28 7.06 -63.75 -35.40
CA LEU A 28 7.62 -64.66 -34.39
C LEU A 28 7.50 -64.05 -32.98
N ALA A 29 7.28 -64.92 -31.99
CA ALA A 29 7.16 -64.62 -30.56
C ALA A 29 5.98 -63.72 -30.14
N VAL A 30 4.79 -64.32 -30.05
CA VAL A 30 3.81 -63.94 -29.02
C VAL A 30 4.37 -64.40 -27.67
N GLU A 31 5.19 -63.59 -26.98
CA GLU A 31 5.68 -63.92 -25.63
C GLU A 31 6.28 -62.71 -24.86
N LEU A 32 5.53 -61.60 -24.71
CA LEU A 32 5.97 -60.48 -23.85
C LEU A 32 4.85 -59.66 -23.18
N ILE A 33 3.76 -60.32 -22.75
CA ILE A 33 2.69 -59.65 -21.98
C ILE A 33 3.01 -59.62 -20.47
N ASP A 34 3.68 -60.65 -19.94
CA ASP A 34 4.02 -60.80 -18.51
C ASP A 34 5.16 -59.88 -17.99
N ARG A 35 5.48 -58.81 -18.72
CA ARG A 35 6.42 -57.77 -18.28
C ARG A 35 5.87 -56.34 -18.39
N ILE A 36 4.55 -56.19 -18.36
CA ILE A 36 3.96 -54.98 -17.78
C ILE A 36 4.12 -55.13 -16.25
N PRO A 37 5.02 -54.38 -15.57
CA PRO A 37 4.92 -54.29 -14.12
C PRO A 37 3.54 -53.72 -13.80
N LYS A 38 2.73 -54.43 -13.00
CA LYS A 38 1.47 -53.88 -12.50
C LYS A 38 1.81 -52.56 -11.82
N LYS A 39 1.42 -51.45 -12.46
CA LYS A 39 1.79 -50.10 -12.04
C LYS A 39 1.41 -49.98 -10.57
N GLU A 40 2.43 -49.85 -9.72
CA GLU A 40 2.28 -50.03 -8.27
C GLU A 40 1.13 -49.17 -7.77
N GLU A 41 0.31 -49.79 -6.94
CA GLU A 41 -0.94 -49.23 -6.44
C GLU A 41 -0.66 -47.83 -5.90
N LEU A 42 -1.16 -46.81 -6.62
CA LEU A 42 -0.91 -45.41 -6.29
C LEU A 42 -1.43 -45.19 -4.88
N ALA A 43 -0.51 -45.09 -3.92
CA ALA A 43 -0.82 -44.97 -2.50
C ALA A 43 -1.93 -43.95 -2.31
N PRO A 44 -3.01 -44.29 -1.58
CA PRO A 44 -4.29 -43.61 -1.64
C PRO A 44 -4.07 -42.11 -1.52
N SER A 45 -4.32 -41.40 -2.63
CA SER A 45 -3.81 -40.05 -2.82
C SER A 45 -4.35 -39.16 -1.72
N GLU A 46 -3.48 -38.75 -0.79
CA GLU A 46 -3.88 -38.01 0.42
C GLU A 46 -4.85 -36.91 0.02
N GLU A 47 -6.08 -36.96 0.53
CA GLU A 47 -7.16 -36.12 0.03
C GLU A 47 -7.00 -34.70 0.60
N LEU A 48 -6.15 -33.93 -0.09
CA LEU A 48 -5.69 -32.62 0.36
C LEU A 48 -6.83 -31.61 0.36
N ILE A 49 -7.16 -31.13 1.55
CA ILE A 49 -8.16 -30.09 1.79
C ILE A 49 -7.61 -28.74 1.35
N PHE A 50 -8.47 -27.90 0.76
CA PHE A 50 -8.15 -26.52 0.47
C PHE A 50 -8.55 -25.61 1.64
N MET A 51 -7.59 -24.82 2.13
CA MET A 51 -7.77 -23.83 3.19
C MET A 51 -8.87 -22.80 2.82
N PRO A 52 -9.95 -22.64 3.62
CA PRO A 52 -10.99 -21.64 3.37
C PRO A 52 -10.51 -20.18 3.55
N GLU A 53 -11.26 -19.22 3.02
CA GLU A 53 -11.01 -17.79 3.23
C GLU A 53 -11.63 -17.30 4.55
N LEU A 54 -10.84 -17.28 5.63
CA LEU A 54 -11.32 -16.87 6.96
C LEU A 54 -11.36 -15.35 7.19
N CYS A 55 -10.60 -14.57 6.40
CA CYS A 55 -10.32 -13.16 6.67
C CYS A 55 -10.84 -12.23 5.55
N SER A 56 -12.06 -12.47 5.05
CA SER A 56 -12.59 -11.73 3.91
C SER A 56 -13.01 -10.30 4.29
N LYS A 57 -12.55 -9.30 3.53
CA LYS A 57 -12.98 -7.89 3.71
C LYS A 57 -14.46 -7.64 3.39
N LYS A 58 -15.10 -8.56 2.66
CA LYS A 58 -16.52 -8.47 2.30
C LYS A 58 -17.43 -9.19 3.29
N PHE A 59 -16.89 -10.23 3.92
CA PHE A 59 -17.60 -11.15 4.81
C PHE A 59 -16.70 -11.44 6.02
N PRO A 60 -16.59 -10.50 6.97
CA PRO A 60 -15.83 -10.72 8.20
C PRO A 60 -16.51 -11.78 9.07
N LEU A 61 -15.76 -12.78 9.49
CA LEU A 61 -16.26 -13.88 10.32
C LEU A 61 -15.99 -13.64 11.81
N LYS A 62 -16.85 -14.18 12.67
CA LYS A 62 -16.58 -14.41 14.09
C LYS A 62 -15.68 -15.63 14.28
N LEU A 63 -15.06 -15.71 15.46
CA LEU A 63 -14.20 -16.82 15.84
C LEU A 63 -14.90 -18.18 15.77
N ASP A 64 -16.14 -18.27 16.25
CA ASP A 64 -16.91 -19.53 16.22
C ASP A 64 -17.33 -19.94 14.81
N GLU A 65 -17.78 -18.99 13.98
CA GLU A 65 -18.07 -19.21 12.56
C GLU A 65 -16.83 -19.73 11.80
N ALA A 66 -15.65 -19.20 12.12
CA ALA A 66 -14.38 -19.65 11.54
C ALA A 66 -13.89 -21.00 12.08
N LYS A 67 -14.20 -21.35 13.34
CA LYS A 67 -13.97 -22.69 13.91
C LYS A 67 -14.84 -23.72 13.19
N GLU A 68 -16.16 -23.49 13.12
CA GLU A 68 -17.11 -24.35 12.39
C GLU A 68 -16.72 -24.52 10.91
N LEU A 69 -16.24 -23.46 10.25
CA LEU A 69 -15.76 -23.50 8.86
C LEU A 69 -14.45 -24.30 8.68
N LEU A 70 -13.61 -24.42 9.71
CA LEU A 70 -12.42 -25.29 9.68
C LEU A 70 -12.79 -26.74 10.03
N ASP A 71 -13.57 -26.94 11.10
CA ASP A 71 -13.97 -28.26 11.58
C ASP A 71 -14.82 -29.00 10.54
N SER A 72 -15.73 -28.30 9.84
CA SER A 72 -16.51 -28.83 8.70
C SER A 72 -15.67 -29.19 7.47
N ARG A 73 -14.39 -28.76 7.44
CA ARG A 73 -13.39 -29.16 6.43
C ARG A 73 -12.43 -30.23 6.93
N GLY A 74 -12.57 -30.70 8.17
CA GLY A 74 -11.64 -31.63 8.80
C GLY A 74 -10.30 -30.99 9.19
N LEU A 75 -10.26 -29.67 9.35
CA LEU A 75 -9.10 -28.90 9.83
C LEU A 75 -9.35 -28.48 11.28
N LYS A 76 -8.30 -28.35 12.10
CA LYS A 76 -8.42 -27.91 13.50
C LYS A 76 -8.13 -26.43 13.64
N ALA A 77 -8.98 -25.70 14.37
CA ALA A 77 -8.72 -24.31 14.72
C ALA A 77 -7.89 -24.18 16.01
N LEU A 78 -6.79 -23.43 15.97
CA LEU A 78 -6.09 -22.92 17.15
C LEU A 78 -6.35 -21.40 17.27
N PRO A 79 -7.27 -20.96 18.15
CA PRO A 79 -7.58 -19.56 18.35
C PRO A 79 -6.43 -18.82 19.06
N ILE A 80 -6.03 -17.65 18.56
CA ILE A 80 -5.01 -16.77 19.18
C ILE A 80 -5.46 -15.31 19.14
N GLU A 81 -5.26 -14.58 20.23
CA GLU A 81 -5.63 -13.16 20.34
C GLU A 81 -4.62 -12.24 19.63
N VAL A 82 -5.11 -11.17 19.02
CA VAL A 82 -4.29 -9.97 18.80
C VAL A 82 -3.87 -9.45 20.17
N ARG A 83 -2.57 -9.30 20.41
CA ARG A 83 -2.07 -8.79 21.69
C ARG A 83 -2.42 -7.31 21.79
N PHE A 84 -2.78 -6.82 22.99
CA PHE A 84 -3.04 -5.40 23.23
C PHE A 84 -1.93 -4.46 22.70
N ARG A 85 -0.66 -4.90 22.77
CA ARG A 85 0.51 -4.17 22.24
C ARG A 85 0.57 -4.08 20.70
N ASP A 86 -0.24 -4.83 19.97
CA ASP A 86 -0.38 -4.78 18.51
C ASP A 86 -1.63 -3.99 18.06
N ALA A 87 -2.36 -3.36 19.00
CA ALA A 87 -3.50 -2.51 18.69
C ALA A 87 -3.11 -1.40 17.70
N CYS A 88 -3.93 -1.18 16.68
CA CYS A 88 -3.65 -0.22 15.63
C CYS A 88 -4.91 0.13 14.84
N VAL A 89 -4.87 1.28 14.16
CA VAL A 89 -5.95 1.89 13.36
C VAL A 89 -6.70 0.91 12.43
N LYS A 90 -6.09 -0.22 12.03
CA LYS A 90 -6.74 -1.27 11.23
C LYS A 90 -7.91 -1.98 11.93
N TYR A 91 -7.89 -2.07 13.26
CA TYR A 91 -8.90 -2.79 14.05
C TYR A 91 -10.02 -1.89 14.59
N LYS A 92 -9.96 -0.57 14.34
CA LYS A 92 -10.91 0.41 14.90
C LYS A 92 -12.37 0.19 14.48
N ASP A 93 -12.57 -0.47 13.33
CA ASP A 93 -13.87 -0.77 12.70
C ASP A 93 -14.23 -2.27 12.80
N CYS A 94 -13.48 -3.04 13.62
CA CYS A 94 -13.77 -4.45 13.86
C CYS A 94 -14.82 -4.65 14.97
N PHE A 95 -15.42 -5.85 15.01
CA PHE A 95 -16.27 -6.30 16.12
C PHE A 95 -15.57 -7.33 17.01
N GLU A 96 -16.08 -7.51 18.23
CA GLU A 96 -15.58 -8.46 19.22
C GLU A 96 -15.53 -9.90 18.68
N LEU A 97 -14.40 -10.59 18.89
CA LEU A 97 -14.08 -11.91 18.37
C LEU A 97 -14.09 -12.02 16.82
N GLN A 98 -13.95 -10.90 16.10
CA GLN A 98 -13.74 -10.93 14.65
C GLN A 98 -12.39 -11.59 14.30
N VAL A 99 -12.40 -12.46 13.30
CA VAL A 99 -11.18 -13.04 12.73
C VAL A 99 -10.49 -12.06 11.80
N VAL A 100 -9.21 -11.81 12.07
CA VAL A 100 -8.39 -10.79 11.40
C VAL A 100 -7.14 -11.34 10.71
N GLY A 101 -6.75 -12.59 11.00
CA GLY A 101 -5.60 -13.24 10.38
C GLY A 101 -5.62 -14.77 10.52
N SER A 102 -4.77 -15.44 9.74
CA SER A 102 -4.44 -16.86 9.90
C SER A 102 -3.04 -17.15 9.38
N ASP A 103 -2.41 -18.25 9.83
CA ASP A 103 -1.06 -18.64 9.38
C ASP A 103 -1.05 -19.25 7.97
N ARG A 104 -2.16 -19.91 7.58
CA ARG A 104 -2.34 -20.52 6.25
C ARG A 104 -3.04 -19.56 5.29
N LYS A 105 -2.54 -19.51 4.05
CA LYS A 105 -3.13 -18.69 2.98
C LYS A 105 -4.39 -19.37 2.44
N PRO A 106 -5.45 -18.62 2.09
CA PRO A 106 -6.63 -19.20 1.44
C PRO A 106 -6.23 -19.96 0.17
N ASN A 107 -6.90 -21.08 -0.07
CA ASN A 107 -6.62 -22.04 -1.14
C ASN A 107 -5.25 -22.75 -1.06
N SER A 108 -4.49 -22.65 0.05
CA SER A 108 -3.36 -23.56 0.29
C SER A 108 -3.85 -24.99 0.54
N LYS A 109 -3.12 -25.99 0.04
CA LYS A 109 -3.39 -27.41 0.33
C LYS A 109 -2.92 -27.78 1.74
N LEU A 110 -3.76 -28.48 2.49
CA LEU A 110 -3.53 -28.95 3.87
C LEU A 110 -3.92 -30.43 3.98
N LYS A 111 -3.40 -31.12 5.00
CA LYS A 111 -3.80 -32.49 5.32
C LYS A 111 -5.04 -32.53 6.24
N PRO A 112 -5.87 -33.57 6.17
CA PRO A 112 -6.89 -33.81 7.19
C PRO A 112 -6.29 -33.85 8.60
N GLY A 113 -6.89 -33.10 9.52
CA GLY A 113 -6.43 -32.97 10.90
C GLY A 113 -5.29 -31.97 11.14
N ASP A 114 -4.80 -31.26 10.10
CA ASP A 114 -3.86 -30.13 10.25
C ASP A 114 -4.45 -29.03 11.13
N THR A 115 -3.62 -28.43 11.97
CA THR A 115 -3.99 -27.26 12.79
C THR A 115 -3.69 -25.96 12.06
N VAL A 116 -4.71 -25.10 11.95
CA VAL A 116 -4.64 -23.73 11.42
C VAL A 116 -4.71 -22.77 12.60
N ILE A 117 -3.81 -21.80 12.64
CA ILE A 117 -3.83 -20.71 13.62
C ILE A 117 -4.83 -19.65 13.13
N VAL A 118 -5.80 -19.30 13.96
CA VAL A 118 -6.83 -18.30 13.67
C VAL A 118 -6.63 -17.12 14.61
N GLN A 119 -6.22 -15.97 14.07
CA GLN A 119 -6.03 -14.76 14.85
C GLN A 119 -7.31 -13.93 14.92
N TYR A 120 -7.78 -13.63 16.13
CA TYR A 120 -8.99 -12.84 16.40
C TYR A 120 -8.71 -11.63 17.29
N VAL A 121 -9.59 -10.63 17.21
CA VAL A 121 -9.48 -9.38 17.96
C VAL A 121 -10.47 -9.33 19.14
N THR A 122 -10.04 -8.82 20.28
CA THR A 122 -10.87 -8.61 21.48
C THR A 122 -11.36 -7.17 21.58
N GLN A 123 -12.38 -6.91 22.39
CA GLN A 123 -12.95 -5.55 22.55
C GLN A 123 -11.90 -4.54 23.05
N GLU A 124 -11.01 -4.93 23.96
CA GLU A 124 -9.91 -4.07 24.45
C GLU A 124 -9.00 -3.57 23.33
N VAL A 125 -8.67 -4.45 22.36
CA VAL A 125 -7.83 -4.10 21.21
C VAL A 125 -8.56 -3.17 20.26
N ILE A 126 -9.88 -3.35 20.08
CA ILE A 126 -10.72 -2.45 19.28
C ILE A 126 -10.75 -1.06 19.92
N ASP A 127 -10.93 -0.99 21.24
CA ASP A 127 -11.04 0.27 21.97
C ASP A 127 -9.75 1.10 21.93
N GLU A 128 -8.59 0.47 22.20
CA GLU A 128 -7.29 1.14 22.04
C GLU A 128 -7.03 1.50 20.57
N SER A 129 -7.49 0.68 19.62
CA SER A 129 -7.37 0.99 18.18
C SER A 129 -8.24 2.18 17.73
N ARG A 130 -9.40 2.40 18.36
CA ARG A 130 -10.23 3.60 18.18
C ARG A 130 -9.54 4.82 18.79
N ARG A 131 -9.03 4.71 20.02
CA ARG A 131 -8.26 5.76 20.70
C ARG A 131 -7.03 6.21 19.91
N ILE A 132 -6.24 5.28 19.37
CA ILE A 132 -5.06 5.57 18.52
C ILE A 132 -5.48 6.35 17.26
N PHE A 133 -6.62 6.01 16.65
CA PHE A 133 -7.15 6.72 15.48
C PHE A 133 -7.60 8.15 15.83
N GLU A 134 -8.33 8.31 16.93
CA GLU A 134 -8.77 9.63 17.41
C GLU A 134 -7.59 10.54 17.77
N GLU A 135 -6.59 10.03 18.49
CA GLU A 135 -5.36 10.79 18.79
C GLU A 135 -4.63 11.19 17.50
N THR A 136 -4.52 10.28 16.52
CA THR A 136 -3.88 10.57 15.23
C THR A 136 -4.60 11.71 14.47
N GLU A 137 -5.94 11.71 14.44
CA GLU A 137 -6.69 12.80 13.81
C GLU A 137 -6.62 14.12 14.62
N GLN A 138 -6.56 14.05 15.96
CA GLN A 138 -6.33 15.22 16.82
C GLN A 138 -4.95 15.85 16.58
N GLN A 139 -3.87 15.06 16.59
CA GLN A 139 -2.51 15.53 16.29
C GLN A 139 -2.44 16.17 14.89
N LYS A 140 -3.08 15.53 13.90
CA LYS A 140 -3.22 16.03 12.52
C LYS A 140 -4.06 17.30 12.41
N ALA A 141 -5.05 17.50 13.27
CA ALA A 141 -5.83 18.74 13.36
C ALA A 141 -5.03 19.87 14.02
N ALA A 142 -4.35 19.59 15.14
CA ALA A 142 -3.44 20.53 15.80
C ALA A 142 -2.32 21.01 14.86
N LEU A 143 -1.67 20.09 14.13
CA LEU A 143 -0.66 20.41 13.12
C LEU A 143 -1.21 21.28 11.97
N LYS A 144 -2.48 21.11 11.58
CA LYS A 144 -3.14 22.01 10.61
C LYS A 144 -3.38 23.41 11.20
N GLN A 145 -3.85 23.49 12.45
CA GLN A 145 -4.09 24.76 13.15
C GLN A 145 -2.78 25.53 13.37
N GLU A 146 -1.73 24.88 13.86
CA GLU A 146 -0.40 25.46 14.04
C GLU A 146 0.15 26.04 12.72
N ARG A 147 0.02 25.28 11.62
CA ARG A 147 0.39 25.74 10.27
C ARG A 147 -0.47 26.90 9.77
N ALA A 148 -1.73 27.00 10.18
CA ALA A 148 -2.60 28.14 9.86
C ALA A 148 -2.21 29.38 10.67
N ILE A 149 -1.95 29.24 11.97
CA ILE A 149 -1.50 30.31 12.87
C ILE A 149 -0.16 30.88 12.38
N LYS A 150 0.84 30.04 12.12
CA LYS A 150 2.16 30.47 11.60
C LYS A 150 2.06 31.18 10.24
N ARG A 151 1.08 30.84 9.40
CA ARG A 151 0.81 31.56 8.14
C ARG A 151 0.11 32.90 8.39
N ALA A 152 -0.86 32.96 9.29
CA ALA A 152 -1.54 34.20 9.67
C ALA A 152 -0.55 35.20 10.27
N GLU A 153 0.33 34.75 11.16
CA GLU A 153 1.43 35.51 11.76
C GLU A 153 2.42 36.04 10.70
N GLN A 154 2.83 35.23 9.73
CA GLN A 154 3.69 35.70 8.63
C GLN A 154 3.00 36.75 7.75
N VAL A 155 1.70 36.60 7.48
CA VAL A 155 0.90 37.58 6.72
C VAL A 155 0.68 38.87 7.51
N GLU A 156 0.49 38.78 8.83
CA GLU A 156 0.39 39.93 9.73
C GLU A 156 1.70 40.73 9.75
N ARG A 157 2.83 40.07 10.03
CA ARG A 157 4.16 40.70 10.01
C ARG A 157 4.49 41.32 8.64
N ALA A 158 4.12 40.66 7.54
CA ALA A 158 4.29 41.21 6.20
C ALA A 158 3.44 42.46 5.95
N LYS A 159 2.20 42.49 6.47
CA LYS A 159 1.33 43.68 6.42
C LYS A 159 1.86 44.82 7.29
N ALA A 160 2.41 44.53 8.47
CA ALA A 160 3.03 45.54 9.33
C ALA A 160 4.20 46.22 8.62
N VAL A 161 5.15 45.45 8.08
CA VAL A 161 6.31 45.98 7.33
C VAL A 161 5.88 46.78 6.09
N ALA A 162 4.84 46.33 5.37
CA ALA A 162 4.26 47.08 4.24
C ALA A 162 3.56 48.38 4.70
N GLY A 163 2.91 48.37 5.86
CA GLY A 163 2.29 49.54 6.48
C GLY A 163 3.32 50.59 6.90
N ASP A 164 4.38 50.17 7.61
CA ASP A 164 5.45 51.04 8.08
C ASP A 164 6.21 51.69 6.91
N THR A 165 6.49 50.92 5.85
CA THR A 165 7.15 51.45 4.65
C THR A 165 6.26 52.43 3.89
N ALA A 166 4.95 52.17 3.78
CA ALA A 166 3.99 53.11 3.19
C ALA A 166 3.81 54.39 4.04
N ALA A 167 3.76 54.28 5.37
CA ALA A 167 3.68 55.41 6.28
C ALA A 167 4.95 56.28 6.20
N LYS A 168 6.13 55.66 6.20
CA LYS A 168 7.43 56.35 6.04
C LYS A 168 7.54 57.05 4.68
N ALA A 169 7.00 56.46 3.61
CA ALA A 169 6.94 57.10 2.29
C ALA A 169 6.02 58.34 2.30
N ARG A 170 4.80 58.24 2.87
CA ARG A 170 3.87 59.38 3.00
C ARG A 170 4.48 60.53 3.82
N ALA A 171 5.07 60.23 4.97
CA ALA A 171 5.76 61.22 5.81
C ALA A 171 7.00 61.84 5.13
N GLY A 172 7.58 61.17 4.13
CA GLY A 172 8.60 61.76 3.25
C GLY A 172 8.02 62.77 2.27
N VAL A 173 6.92 62.41 1.59
CA VAL A 173 6.22 63.28 0.63
C VAL A 173 5.65 64.53 1.32
N GLU A 174 5.01 64.39 2.49
CA GLU A 174 4.44 65.52 3.24
C GLU A 174 5.50 66.58 3.61
N LYS A 175 6.72 66.14 3.95
CA LYS A 175 7.85 67.04 4.25
C LYS A 175 8.35 67.80 3.02
N ILE A 176 8.28 67.20 1.83
CA ILE A 176 8.60 67.88 0.57
C ILE A 176 7.52 68.92 0.27
N VAL A 177 6.25 68.52 0.29
CA VAL A 177 5.10 69.42 0.03
C VAL A 177 5.08 70.61 1.00
N HIS A 178 5.31 70.39 2.30
CA HIS A 178 5.43 71.49 3.27
C HIS A 178 6.61 72.43 2.98
N ARG A 179 7.74 71.90 2.49
CA ARG A 179 8.91 72.70 2.13
C ARG A 179 8.63 73.59 0.93
N ASP A 180 7.98 73.07 -0.10
CA ASP A 180 7.61 73.84 -1.30
C ASP A 180 6.51 74.86 -1.03
N VAL A 181 5.52 74.54 -0.20
CA VAL A 181 4.50 75.50 0.26
C VAL A 181 5.12 76.62 1.10
N LYS A 182 6.05 76.30 2.02
CA LYS A 182 6.79 77.31 2.80
C LYS A 182 7.64 78.20 1.88
N LYS A 183 8.39 77.60 0.95
CA LYS A 183 9.25 78.34 0.02
C LYS A 183 8.46 79.26 -0.93
N LYS A 184 7.28 78.84 -1.41
CA LYS A 184 6.35 79.71 -2.15
C LYS A 184 5.80 80.86 -1.30
N LYS A 185 5.55 80.63 -0.01
CA LYS A 185 5.07 81.66 0.94
C LYS A 185 6.16 82.65 1.36
N GLU A 186 7.43 82.27 1.23
CA GLU A 186 8.60 83.14 1.43
C GLU A 186 8.88 83.98 0.18
N LEU A 187 8.94 83.36 -1.01
CA LEU A 187 9.03 84.08 -2.30
C LEU A 187 7.88 85.08 -2.52
N GLY A 188 6.66 84.72 -2.07
CA GLY A 188 5.50 85.62 -2.12
C GLY A 188 5.59 86.84 -1.19
N LYS A 189 6.49 86.84 -0.20
CA LYS A 189 6.80 88.02 0.63
C LYS A 189 7.92 88.88 0.04
N GLU A 190 8.89 88.27 -0.63
CA GLU A 190 9.98 89.01 -1.30
C GLU A 190 9.41 89.86 -2.46
N ASN A 191 8.51 89.28 -3.27
CA ASN A 191 7.74 90.00 -4.31
C ASN A 191 6.76 91.08 -3.78
N SER A 192 6.72 91.36 -2.47
CA SER A 192 5.90 92.45 -1.90
C SER A 192 6.67 93.75 -1.66
N HIS A 193 7.99 93.80 -1.96
CA HIS A 193 8.85 94.95 -1.64
C HIS A 193 9.34 95.77 -2.84
N GLU A 194 8.99 95.38 -4.07
CA GLU A 194 9.33 96.09 -5.32
C GLU A 194 8.06 96.55 -6.08
N GLN A 195 7.26 97.41 -5.45
CA GLN A 195 6.35 98.33 -6.15
C GLN A 195 6.04 99.54 -5.27
N GLU A 196 6.61 100.68 -5.68
CA GLU A 196 6.38 102.04 -5.16
C GLU A 196 5.29 102.74 -6.01
#